data_AF-A0A5C6YMU8-F1
#
_entry.id   AF-A0A5C6YMU8-F1
#
_cell.length_a   1.000
_cell.length_b   1.000
_cell.length_c   1.000
_cell.angle_alpha   90.00
_cell.angle_beta   90.00
_cell.angle_gamma   90.00
#
_symmetry.space_group_name_H-M   'P 1'
#
loop_
_entity.id
_entity.type
_entity.pdbx_description
1 polymer ?
#
loop_
_entity_poly.entity_id
_entity_poly.type
_entity_poly.pdbx_seq_one_letter_code
_entity_poly.pdbx_strand_id
1 'polypeptide(L)' 'MTTIYIDEELNLDKTHFKTMEEFQLYLMMQEKEQIKDYSLSEAHKKIIDDRVAEADANPDNYVTYQEFKDSFKKK' A
#
# COMPACT_ATOMS: atom_id res chain seq x y z
N MET A 1 37.03 -9.08 0.19
CA MET A 1 35.55 -8.97 0.14
C MET A 1 35.02 -9.76 1.32
N THR A 2 34.44 -9.09 2.30
CA THR A 2 33.94 -9.74 3.52
C THR A 2 32.43 -9.79 3.41
N THR A 3 31.87 -10.98 3.22
CA THR A 3 30.43 -11.18 3.14
C THR A 3 29.87 -11.22 4.56
N ILE A 4 29.11 -10.21 4.94
CA ILE A 4 28.42 -10.14 6.23
C ILE A 4 27.08 -10.86 6.05
N TYR A 5 26.85 -11.90 6.85
CA TYR A 5 25.56 -12.59 6.96
C TYR A 5 24.85 -12.06 8.20
N ILE A 6 23.62 -11.57 8.03
CA ILE A 6 22.76 -11.11 9.12
C ILE A 6 21.62 -12.12 9.21
N ASP A 7 21.58 -12.87 10.31
CA ASP A 7 20.72 -14.04 10.55
C ASP A 7 19.65 -13.74 11.63
N GLU A 8 19.10 -12.52 11.63
CA GLU A 8 18.04 -12.12 12.57
C GLU A 8 16.80 -11.67 11.80
N GLU A 9 15.65 -12.29 12.10
CA GLU A 9 14.33 -11.76 11.75
C GLU A 9 14.14 -10.41 12.44
N LEU A 10 14.44 -9.34 11.71
CA LEU A 10 14.30 -7.96 12.15
C LEU A 10 12.82 -7.55 12.14
N ASN A 11 12.05 -7.98 13.15
CA ASN A 11 10.77 -7.34 13.47
C ASN A 11 11.02 -5.95 14.06
N LEU A 12 11.35 -4.98 13.19
CA LEU A 12 11.63 -3.59 13.57
C LEU A 12 10.38 -2.72 13.40
N ASP A 13 9.51 -2.70 14.41
CA ASP A 13 8.61 -1.55 14.64
C ASP A 13 9.42 -0.37 15.21
N LYS A 14 10.39 0.12 14.43
CA LYS A 14 11.25 1.22 14.85
C LYS A 14 10.57 2.55 14.54
N THR A 15 10.13 3.23 15.58
CA THR A 15 9.41 4.52 15.48
C THR A 15 10.30 5.73 15.78
N HIS A 16 11.59 5.53 16.08
CA HIS A 16 12.54 6.58 16.41
C HIS A 16 13.86 6.42 15.64
N PHE A 17 14.34 7.52 15.07
CA PHE A 17 15.53 7.58 14.20
C PHE A 17 16.45 8.71 14.65
N LYS A 18 17.74 8.40 14.79
CA LYS A 18 18.77 9.32 15.24
C LYS A 18 19.27 10.22 14.11
N THR A 19 19.29 9.72 12.87
CA THR A 19 19.68 10.49 11.69
C THR A 19 18.78 10.18 10.49
N MET A 20 18.83 11.04 9.47
CA MET A 20 18.06 10.87 8.24
C MET A 20 18.51 9.62 7.45
N GLU A 21 19.81 9.35 7.42
CA GLU A 21 20.39 8.18 6.76
C GLU A 21 19.88 6.88 7.38
N GLU A 22 19.69 6.86 8.70
CA GLU A 22 19.13 5.71 9.41
C GLU A 22 17.65 5.47 9.03
N PHE A 23 16.86 6.55 8.89
CA PHE A 23 15.49 6.46 8.42
C PHE A 23 15.40 5.98 6.97
N GLN A 24 16.26 6.48 6.09
CA GLN A 24 16.31 6.05 4.69
C GLN A 24 16.69 4.57 4.55
N LEU A 25 17.66 4.10 5.35
CA LEU A 25 18.03 2.69 5.40
C LEU A 25 16.86 1.81 5.85
N TYR A 26 16.12 2.26 6.87
CA TYR A 26 14.93 1.58 7.36
C TYR A 26 13.84 1.44 6.29
N LEU A 27 13.55 2.51 5.55
CA LEU A 27 12.57 2.47 4.45
C LEU A 27 12.99 1.49 3.34
N MET A 28 14.28 1.50 2.96
CA MET A 28 14.81 0.59 1.95
C MET A 28 14.78 -0.88 2.40
N MET A 29 14.92 -1.14 3.70
CA MET A 29 14.76 -2.48 4.28
C MET A 29 13.30 -2.89 4.30
N GLN A 30 12.39 -2.02 4.73
CA GLN A 30 10.96 -2.28 4.66
C GLN A 30 10.45 -2.50 3.24
N GLU A 31 10.96 -1.80 2.23
CA GLU A 31 10.56 -2.05 0.84
C GLU A 31 11.01 -3.45 0.35
N LYS A 32 12.12 -3.96 0.88
CA LYS A 32 12.63 -5.30 0.57
C LYS A 32 11.98 -6.41 1.41
N GLU A 33 11.59 -6.10 2.64
CA GLU A 33 10.91 -7.00 3.58
C GLU A 33 9.39 -6.96 3.44
N GLN A 34 8.83 -5.91 2.81
CA GLN A 34 7.45 -5.90 2.39
C GLN A 34 7.28 -7.04 1.40
N ILE A 35 6.69 -8.09 1.98
CA ILE A 35 6.34 -9.34 1.38
C ILE A 35 5.79 -9.03 -0.01
N LYS A 36 6.43 -9.57 -1.05
CA LYS A 36 5.96 -9.54 -2.46
C LYS A 36 4.52 -10.07 -2.64
N ASP A 37 3.91 -10.48 -1.54
CA ASP A 37 2.62 -11.12 -1.36
C ASP A 37 1.77 -10.31 -0.35
N TYR A 38 1.75 -8.96 -0.47
CA TYR A 38 0.65 -8.17 0.09
C TYR A 38 -0.63 -8.55 -0.66
N SER A 39 -1.17 -9.72 -0.31
CA SER A 39 -2.43 -10.20 -0.81
C SER A 39 -3.52 -9.63 0.11
N LEU A 40 -4.52 -9.01 -0.51
CA LEU A 40 -5.71 -8.61 0.22
C LEU A 40 -6.33 -9.86 0.83
N SER A 41 -6.62 -9.82 2.13
CA SER A 41 -7.35 -10.91 2.79
C SER A 41 -8.68 -11.17 2.08
N GLU A 42 -9.23 -12.37 2.23
CA GLU A 42 -10.55 -12.71 1.68
C GLU A 42 -11.65 -11.74 2.15
N ALA A 43 -11.51 -11.18 3.36
CA ALA A 43 -12.43 -10.15 3.86
C ALA A 43 -12.33 -8.84 3.05
N HIS A 44 -11.11 -8.40 2.70
CA HIS A 44 -10.91 -7.23 1.84
C HIS A 44 -11.41 -7.49 0.42
N LYS A 45 -11.15 -8.68 -0.12
CA LYS A 45 -11.61 -9.09 -1.44
C LYS A 45 -13.14 -9.07 -1.52
N LYS A 46 -13.82 -9.62 -0.51
CA LYS A 46 -15.29 -9.60 -0.43
C LYS A 46 -15.87 -8.19 -0.50
N ILE A 47 -15.26 -7.23 0.22
CA ILE A 47 -15.72 -5.83 0.17
C ILE A 47 -15.58 -5.26 -1.24
N ILE A 48 -14.50 -5.58 -1.94
CA ILE A 48 -14.29 -5.14 -3.32
C ILE A 48 -15.30 -5.79 -4.26
N ASP A 49 -15.53 -7.10 -4.14
CA ASP A 49 -16.49 -7.84 -4.96
C ASP A 49 -17.92 -7.29 -4.78
N ASP A 50 -18.32 -7.00 -3.53
CA ASP A 50 -19.62 -6.40 -3.21
C ASP A 50 -19.76 -5.01 -3.87
N ARG A 51 -18.68 -4.21 -3.86
CA ARG A 51 -18.66 -2.88 -4.50
C ARG A 51 -18.72 -2.96 -6.02
N VAL A 52 -18.04 -3.93 -6.63
CA VAL A 52 -18.10 -4.16 -8.07
C VAL A 52 -19.52 -4.57 -8.45
N ALA A 53 -20.15 -5.48 -7.71
CA ALA A 53 -21.51 -5.92 -7.97
C ALA A 53 -22.56 -4.79 -7.81
N GLU A 54 -22.43 -3.96 -6.77
CA GLU A 54 -23.29 -2.78 -6.55
C GLU A 54 -23.22 -1.82 -7.74
N ALA A 55 -22.00 -1.65 -8.25
CA ALA A 55 -21.72 -0.74 -9.31
C ALA A 55 -22.22 -1.33 -10.64
N ASP A 56 -21.96 -2.60 -10.97
CA ASP A 56 -22.47 -3.28 -12.17
C ASP A 56 -24.01 -3.26 -12.25
N ALA A 57 -24.70 -3.29 -11.10
CA ALA A 57 -26.15 -3.17 -11.03
C ALA A 57 -26.68 -1.76 -11.35
N ASN A 58 -25.83 -0.72 -11.30
CA ASN A 58 -26.23 0.69 -11.48
C ASN A 58 -25.29 1.43 -12.46
N PRO A 59 -25.23 1.04 -13.75
CA PRO A 59 -24.35 1.63 -14.76
C PRO A 59 -24.54 3.13 -14.99
N ASP A 60 -25.73 3.65 -14.68
CA ASP A 60 -26.07 5.07 -14.87
C ASP A 60 -25.61 5.97 -13.71
N ASN A 61 -25.15 5.38 -12.58
CA ASN A 61 -24.75 6.11 -11.38
C ASN A 61 -23.23 6.19 -11.18
N TYR A 62 -22.47 5.99 -12.25
CA TYR A 62 -21.02 6.12 -12.24
C TYR A 62 -20.57 7.52 -12.64
N VAL A 63 -19.45 7.93 -12.05
CA VAL A 63 -18.69 9.09 -12.50
C VAL A 63 -17.40 8.59 -13.12
N THR A 64 -17.07 9.07 -14.32
CA THR A 64 -15.79 8.74 -14.94
C THR A 64 -14.65 9.33 -14.11
N TYR A 65 -13.46 8.74 -14.20
CA TYR A 65 -12.28 9.26 -13.51
C TYR A 65 -11.97 10.73 -13.89
N GLN A 66 -12.28 11.11 -15.13
CA GLN A 66 -12.13 12.48 -15.61
C GLN A 66 -13.13 13.43 -14.92
N GLU A 67 -14.41 13.07 -14.88
CA GLU A 67 -15.44 13.84 -14.17
C GLU A 67 -15.15 13.95 -12.66
N PHE A 68 -14.66 12.88 -12.03
CA PHE A 68 -14.20 12.90 -10.65
C PHE A 68 -13.07 13.91 -10.45
N LYS A 69 -12.04 13.90 -11.31
CA LYS A 69 -10.94 14.87 -11.26
C LYS A 69 -11.42 16.31 -11.45
N ASP A 70 -12.37 16.50 -12.36
CA ASP A 70 -12.89 17.83 -12.68
C ASP A 70 -13.79 18.38 -11.56
N SER A 71 -14.37 17.51 -10.71
CA SER A 71 -15.09 17.93 -9.50
C SER A 71 -14.20 18.69 -8.49
N PHE A 72 -12.90 18.37 -8.42
CA PHE A 72 -11.94 19.08 -7.55
C PHE A 72 -11.43 20.40 -8.14
N LYS A 73 -11.59 20.62 -9.45
CA LYS A 73 -11.13 21.83 -10.13
C LYS A 73 -12.12 22.99 -10.00
N LYS A 74 -13.36 22.74 -9.56
CA LYS A 74 -14.32 23.79 -9.24
C LYS A 74 -14.08 24.31 -7.82
N LYS A 75 -13.20 25.30 -7.70
CA LYS A 75 -13.22 26.33 -6.65
C LYS A 75 -13.21 27.70 -7.31
#